data_AF-A0A382VYG9-F1
#
_entry.id   AF-A0A382VYG9-F1
#
_cell.length_a   1.000
_cell.length_b   1.000
_cell.length_c   1.000
_cell.angle_alpha   90.00
_cell.angle_beta   90.00
_cell.angle_gamma   90.00
#
_symmetry.space_group_name_H-M   'P 1'
#
loop_
_entity.id
_entity.type
_entity.pdbx_description
1 polymer ?
#
loop_
_entity_poly.entity_id
_entity_poly.type
_entity_poly.pdbx_seq_one_letter_code
_entity_poly.pdbx_strand_id
1 'polypeptide(L)'
;GLLVAALVMGEGLLPETLLGWGILVAIGLLIHSGGQGLITVAFRHLSASFASVALLATPVLAALFGWLFLGETLTLLQTLGCAAVLTGIALSQRFGVAKK
;
A
#
# COMPACT_ATOMS: atom_id res chain seq x y z
N GLY A 1 -6.83 -24.28 4.66
CA GLY A 1 -7.32 -24.61 3.30
C GLY A 1 -6.21 -24.48 2.29
N LEU A 2 -5.78 -23.25 2.00
CA LEU A 2 -4.80 -22.95 0.95
C LEU A 2 -3.43 -23.63 1.12
N LEU A 3 -2.91 -23.75 2.36
CA LEU A 3 -1.64 -24.45 2.62
C LEU A 3 -1.69 -25.93 2.22
N VAL A 4 -2.81 -26.60 2.50
CA VAL A 4 -2.99 -28.02 2.13
C VAL A 4 -3.16 -28.16 0.62
N ALA A 5 -3.89 -27.23 -0.02
CA ALA A 5 -4.02 -27.21 -1.47
C ALA A 5 -2.68 -26.98 -2.19
N ALA A 6 -1.85 -26.05 -1.70
CA ALA A 6 -0.52 -25.77 -2.26
C ALA A 6 0.43 -26.98 -2.14
N LEU A 7 0.43 -27.66 -0.98
CA LEU A 7 1.22 -28.88 -0.78
C LEU A 7 0.76 -30.03 -1.68
N VAL A 8 -0.54 -30.17 -1.93
CA VAL A 8 -1.10 -31.19 -2.83
C VAL A 8 -0.79 -30.87 -4.30
N MET A 9 -0.74 -29.59 -4.68
CA MET A 9 -0.34 -29.14 -6.01
C MET A 9 1.16 -29.23 -6.26
N GLY A 10 1.96 -29.56 -5.25
CA GLY A 10 3.42 -29.65 -5.38
C GLY A 10 4.10 -28.30 -5.54
N GLU A 11 3.44 -27.20 -5.14
CA GLU A 11 4.05 -25.87 -5.18
C GLU A 11 5.16 -25.78 -4.13
N GLY A 12 6.38 -25.45 -4.58
CA GLY A 12 7.52 -25.21 -3.71
C GLY A 12 7.27 -23.99 -2.82
N LEU A 13 7.02 -24.22 -1.54
CA LEU A 13 6.75 -23.16 -0.55
C LEU A 13 7.98 -22.30 -0.23
N LEU A 14 9.18 -22.82 -0.53
CA LEU A 14 10.45 -22.15 -0.25
C LEU A 14 11.17 -21.85 -1.55
N PRO A 15 11.92 -20.73 -1.62
CA PRO A 15 12.78 -20.47 -2.76
C PRO A 15 13.83 -21.57 -2.88
N GLU A 16 13.89 -22.22 -4.04
CA GLU A 16 14.90 -23.24 -4.33
C GLU A 16 16.28 -22.63 -4.62
N THR A 17 16.35 -21.30 -4.81
CA THR A 17 17.56 -20.59 -5.21
C THR A 17 18.02 -19.60 -4.16
N LEU A 18 19.34 -19.43 -4.03
CA LEU A 18 19.95 -18.45 -3.14
C LEU A 18 19.54 -17.01 -3.51
N LEU A 19 19.33 -16.76 -4.80
CA LEU A 19 18.80 -15.49 -5.32
C LEU A 19 17.38 -15.24 -4.80
N GLY A 20 16.51 -16.25 -4.81
CA GLY A 20 15.15 -16.12 -4.27
C GLY A 20 15.14 -15.77 -2.78
N TRP A 21 16.02 -16.38 -1.99
CA TRP A 21 16.23 -15.99 -0.59
C TRP A 21 16.73 -14.55 -0.46
N GLY A 22 17.67 -14.13 -1.31
CA GLY A 22 18.15 -12.74 -1.36
C GLY A 22 17.03 -11.74 -1.64
N ILE A 23 16.12 -12.04 -2.57
CA ILE A 23 14.94 -11.21 -2.87
C ILE A 23 14.00 -11.14 -1.66
N LEU A 24 13.71 -12.26 -1.00
CA LEU A 24 12.84 -12.26 0.20
C LEU A 24 13.42 -11.40 1.32
N VAL A 25 14.72 -11.52 1.58
CA VAL A 25 15.43 -10.71 2.58
C VAL A 25 15.41 -9.23 2.18
N ALA A 26 15.66 -8.91 0.91
CA ALA A 26 15.64 -7.55 0.41
C ALA A 26 14.25 -6.91 0.56
N ILE A 27 13.18 -7.61 0.17
CA ILE A 27 11.80 -7.14 0.34
C ILE A 27 11.48 -6.97 1.83
N GLY A 28 11.82 -7.95 2.66
CA GLY A 28 11.56 -7.92 4.10
C GLY A 28 12.26 -6.74 4.80
N LEU A 29 13.52 -6.49 4.50
CA LEU A 29 14.26 -5.41 5.15
C LEU A 29 13.94 -4.04 4.55
N LEU A 30 13.96 -3.91 3.22
CA LEU A 30 13.86 -2.61 2.57
C LEU A 30 12.41 -2.13 2.48
N ILE A 31 11.51 -2.98 1.97
CA ILE A 31 10.12 -2.59 1.77
C ILE A 31 9.37 -2.68 3.09
N HIS A 32 9.47 -3.80 3.80
CA HIS A 32 8.68 -4.01 4.99
C HIS A 32 9.24 -3.25 6.20
N SER A 33 10.47 -3.55 6.65
CA SER A 33 11.05 -2.85 7.81
C SER A 33 11.31 -1.37 7.53
N GLY A 34 11.84 -1.03 6.35
CA GLY A 34 12.05 0.36 5.95
C GLY A 34 10.75 1.16 5.86
N GLY A 35 9.74 0.64 5.15
CA GLY A 35 8.43 1.27 5.02
C GLY A 35 7.73 1.46 6.37
N GLN A 36 7.70 0.42 7.21
CA GLN A 36 7.09 0.49 8.54
C GLN A 36 7.87 1.43 9.49
N GLY A 37 9.20 1.48 9.38
CA GLY A 37 10.04 2.41 10.14
C GLY A 37 9.72 3.86 9.79
N LEU A 38 9.57 4.17 8.50
CA LEU A 38 9.21 5.50 8.02
C LEU A 38 7.82 5.92 8.50
N ILE A 39 6.84 5.01 8.48
CA ILE A 39 5.49 5.23 9.02
C ILE A 39 5.56 5.53 10.53
N THR A 40 6.36 4.77 11.27
CA THR A 40 6.53 4.96 12.72
C THR A 40 7.15 6.32 13.04
N VAL A 41 8.16 6.76 12.27
CA VAL A 41 8.75 8.09 12.40
C VAL A 41 7.75 9.19 12.04
N ALA A 42 6.93 8.98 11.01
CA ALA A 42 5.88 9.91 10.59
C ALA A 42 4.80 10.05 11.67
N PHE A 43 4.34 8.95 12.27
CA PHE A 43 3.36 8.98 13.37
C PHE A 43 3.88 9.66 14.63
N ARG A 44 5.20 9.66 14.86
CA ARG A 44 5.79 10.42 15.97
C ARG A 44 5.66 11.94 15.80
N HIS A 45 5.45 12.43 14.57
CA HIS A 45 5.39 13.86 14.25
C HIS A 45 4.05 14.34 13.69
N LEU A 46 3.18 13.45 13.17
CA LEU A 46 1.86 13.80 12.61
C LEU A 46 0.74 12.90 13.18
N SER A 47 -0.29 13.56 13.72
CA SER A 47 -1.49 13.00 14.36
C SER A 47 -2.47 12.34 13.36
N ALA A 48 -3.58 11.80 13.87
CA ALA A 48 -4.63 11.00 13.20
C ALA A 48 -5.03 11.40 11.75
N SER A 49 -4.83 12.66 11.36
CA SER A 49 -4.97 13.11 9.96
C SER A 49 -4.06 12.35 8.99
N PHE A 50 -2.79 12.09 9.33
CA PHE A 50 -1.89 11.36 8.43
C PHE A 50 -2.31 9.90 8.25
N ALA A 51 -2.78 9.23 9.31
CA ALA A 51 -3.28 7.86 9.22
C ALA A 51 -4.51 7.76 8.29
N SER A 52 -5.44 8.70 8.40
CA SER A 52 -6.63 8.75 7.54
C SER A 52 -6.23 9.01 6.08
N VAL A 53 -5.38 10.01 5.83
CA VAL A 53 -4.89 10.32 4.48
C VAL A 53 -4.09 9.16 3.88
N ALA A 54 -3.24 8.48 4.64
CA ALA A 54 -2.47 7.33 4.15
C ALA A 54 -3.39 6.16 3.77
N LEU A 55 -4.42 5.87 4.59
CA LEU A 55 -5.38 4.80 4.32
C LEU A 55 -6.18 5.08 3.03
N LEU A 56 -6.60 6.33 2.85
CA LEU A 56 -7.34 6.80 1.68
C LEU A 56 -6.43 6.97 0.44
N ALA A 57 -5.18 7.40 0.58
CA ALA A 57 -4.26 7.59 -0.53
C ALA A 57 -3.70 6.27 -1.07
N THR A 58 -3.60 5.22 -0.25
CA THR A 58 -3.10 3.90 -0.66
C THR A 58 -3.80 3.35 -1.91
N PRO A 59 -5.14 3.27 -2.00
CA PRO A 59 -5.82 2.80 -3.20
C PRO A 59 -5.60 3.71 -4.42
N VAL A 60 -5.47 5.02 -4.21
CA VAL A 60 -5.19 5.98 -5.30
C VAL A 60 -3.79 5.79 -5.86
N LEU A 61 -2.80 5.69 -4.97
CA LEU A 61 -1.41 5.42 -5.35
C LEU A 61 -1.26 4.04 -5.97
N ALA A 62 -1.95 3.02 -5.46
CA ALA A 62 -1.95 1.69 -6.05
C ALA A 62 -2.50 1.70 -7.49
N ALA A 63 -3.64 2.36 -7.72
CA ALA A 63 -4.20 2.51 -9.07
C ALA A 63 -3.27 3.30 -10.00
N LEU A 64 -2.67 4.39 -9.50
CA LEU A 64 -1.71 5.20 -10.26
C LEU A 64 -0.45 4.40 -10.63
N PHE A 65 0.10 3.64 -9.70
CA PHE A 65 1.28 2.81 -9.95
C PHE A 65 0.97 1.60 -10.82
N GLY A 66 -0.21 0.99 -10.69
CA GLY A 66 -0.67 -0.05 -11.63
C GLY A 66 -0.76 0.47 -13.05
N TRP A 67 -1.29 1.68 -13.24
CA TRP A 67 -1.31 2.34 -14.54
C TRP A 67 0.08 2.67 -15.09
N LEU A 68 0.94 3.26 -14.25
CA LEU A 68 2.25 3.77 -14.68
C LEU A 68 3.30 2.67 -14.89
N PHE A 69 3.35 1.67 -14.01
CA PHE A 69 4.39 0.63 -14.01
C PHE A 69 3.92 -0.71 -14.57
N LEU A 70 2.65 -1.09 -14.38
CA LEU A 70 2.11 -2.36 -14.88
C LEU A 70 1.35 -2.19 -16.21
N GLY A 71 1.09 -0.94 -16.64
CA GLY A 71 0.36 -0.65 -17.87
C GLY A 71 -1.13 -0.99 -17.79
N GLU A 72 -1.67 -1.12 -16.58
CA GLU A 72 -3.09 -1.44 -16.38
C GLU A 72 -3.98 -0.28 -16.81
N THR A 73 -5.02 -0.53 -17.59
CA THR A 73 -5.99 0.51 -17.96
C THR A 73 -6.82 0.95 -16.76
N LEU A 74 -6.72 2.24 -16.40
CA LEU A 74 -7.57 2.86 -15.39
C LEU A 74 -9.02 2.88 -15.88
N THR A 75 -9.87 2.10 -15.24
CA THR A 75 -11.30 2.08 -15.56
C THR A 75 -11.99 3.35 -15.05
N LEU A 76 -13.12 3.70 -15.66
CA LEU A 76 -13.92 4.87 -15.26
C LEU A 76 -14.34 4.82 -13.78
N LEU A 77 -14.62 3.62 -13.26
CA LEU A 77 -14.99 3.45 -11.86
C LEU A 77 -13.79 3.70 -10.92
N GLN A 78 -12.59 3.32 -11.34
CA GLN A 78 -11.36 3.50 -10.57
C GLN A 78 -10.95 4.97 -10.50
N THR A 79 -11.09 5.71 -11.61
CA THR A 79 -10.83 7.16 -11.64
C THR A 79 -11.85 7.94 -10.82
N LEU A 80 -13.14 7.60 -10.92
CA LEU A 80 -14.19 8.20 -10.08
C LEU A 80 -13.97 7.88 -8.58
N GLY A 81 -13.60 6.64 -8.26
CA GLY A 81 -13.24 6.25 -6.90
C GLY A 81 -12.05 7.05 -6.37
N CYS A 82 -10.99 7.23 -7.17
CA CYS A 82 -9.85 8.06 -6.80
C CYS A 82 -10.24 9.52 -6.56
N ALA A 83 -11.08 10.10 -7.43
CA ALA A 83 -11.57 11.46 -7.29
C ALA A 83 -12.40 11.64 -6.01
N ALA A 84 -13.30 10.70 -5.71
CA ALA A 84 -14.12 10.72 -4.49
C ALA A 84 -13.25 10.66 -3.22
N VAL A 85 -12.24 9.79 -3.21
CA VAL A 85 -11.28 9.64 -2.12
C VAL A 85 -10.46 10.91 -1.89
N LEU A 86 -9.90 11.50 -2.95
CA LEU A 86 -9.15 12.75 -2.87
C LEU A 86 -10.03 13.91 -2.38
N THR A 87 -11.28 13.96 -2.82
CA THR A 87 -12.26 14.96 -2.37
C THR A 87 -12.59 14.79 -0.89
N GLY A 88 -12.79 13.55 -0.42
CA GLY A 88 -13.00 13.23 0.98
C GLY A 88 -11.82 13.63 1.87
N ILE A 89 -10.59 13.35 1.42
CA ILE A 89 -9.36 13.80 2.10
C ILE A 89 -9.34 15.33 2.20
N ALA A 90 -9.52 16.04 1.09
CA ALA A 90 -9.47 17.50 1.06
C ALA A 90 -10.51 18.13 2.00
N LEU A 91 -11.71 17.57 2.03
CA LEU A 91 -12.79 18.03 2.89
C LEU A 91 -12.48 17.78 4.38
N SER A 92 -11.97 16.59 4.72
CA SER A 92 -11.58 16.24 6.09
C SER A 92 -10.49 17.15 6.64
N GLN A 93 -9.48 17.47 5.84
CA GLN A 93 -8.42 18.39 6.24
C GLN A 93 -8.94 19.82 6.44
N ARG A 94 -9.89 20.26 5.60
CA ARG A 94 -10.45 21.62 5.68
C ARG A 94 -11.32 21.83 6.91
N PHE A 95 -12.06 20.82 7.36
CA PHE A 95 -12.86 20.89 8.59
C PHE A 95 -12.05 20.60 9.86
N GLY A 96 -10.91 19.90 9.77
CA GLY A 96 -9.99 19.70 10.89
C GLY A 96 -9.20 20.95 11.31
N VAL A 97 -9.08 21.94 10.42
CA VAL A 97 -8.38 23.23 10.68
C VAL A 97 -9.33 24.29 11.27
N ALA A 98 -10.65 24.11 11.21
CA ALA A 98 -11.65 25.06 11.70
C ALA A 98 -11.83 25.08 13.24
N LYS A 99 -10.92 24.45 13.99
CA LYS A 99 -10.91 24.50 15.46
C LYS A 99 -9.57 25.04 15.97
N LYS A 100 -9.32 26.31 15.72
CA LYS A 100 -8.46 27.16 16.55
C LYS A 100 -9.12 28.52 16.71
#